data_AF-W1UQ32-F1
#
_entry.id   AF-W1UQ32-F1
#
_cell.length_a   1.000
_cell.length_b   1.000
_cell.length_c   1.000
_cell.angle_alpha   90.00
_cell.angle_beta   90.00
_cell.angle_gamma   90.00
#
_symmetry.space_group_name_H-M   'P 1'
#
loop_
_entity.id
_entity.type
_entity.pdbx_description
1 polymer ?
#
loop_
_entity_poly.entity_id
_entity_poly.type
_entity_poly.pdbx_seq_one_letter_code
_entity_poly.pdbx_strand_id
1 'polypeptide(L)'
;ELLRIFQQYFMVSNGAQLIIDEAIEKGSNLHDLADYAVVQINDTHPSMVIPELIRLLTARGIELDEAISIVRSMTAYTNHTILAEALEKWPLEFLQEVVPHLVPIIEELDRRVKAEVKDPAVQIIDESGRVHMAHMDIHYGYSVNGVAALHTEILKNSELKAFYDLYPEKFNNKTNGITFRRWLMHANPSL
;
A
#
# COMPACT_ATOMS: atom_id res chain seq x y z
N GLU A 1 -4.50 -0.98 20.93
CA GLU A 1 -4.44 -1.21 19.48
C GLU A 1 -4.96 -0.02 18.66
N LEU A 2 -6.12 0.55 18.98
CA LEU A 2 -6.69 1.71 18.28
C LEU A 2 -5.72 2.90 18.09
N LEU A 3 -4.88 3.22 19.09
CA LEU A 3 -3.87 4.29 18.96
C LEU A 3 -2.93 4.10 17.76
N ARG A 4 -2.58 2.86 17.42
CA ARG A 4 -1.72 2.57 16.26
C ARG A 4 -2.43 2.91 14.95
N ILE A 5 -3.72 2.63 14.85
CA ILE A 5 -4.57 3.03 13.70
C ILE A 5 -4.61 4.56 13.60
N PHE A 6 -4.83 5.27 14.73
CA PHE A 6 -4.78 6.74 14.75
C PHE A 6 -3.43 7.27 14.24
N GLN A 7 -2.31 6.69 14.69
CA GLN A 7 -0.97 7.10 14.28
C GLN A 7 -0.71 6.85 12.80
N GLN A 8 -1.04 5.65 12.30
CA GLN A 8 -0.90 5.29 10.90
C GLN A 8 -1.75 6.20 10.01
N TYR A 9 -3.03 6.40 10.35
CA TYR A 9 -3.91 7.25 9.57
C TYR A 9 -3.49 8.71 9.61
N PHE A 10 -3.06 9.22 10.77
CA PHE A 10 -2.54 10.59 10.88
C PHE A 10 -1.34 10.82 9.95
N MET A 11 -0.36 9.91 9.95
CA MET A 11 0.78 9.98 9.04
C MET A 11 0.32 9.96 7.57
N VAL A 12 -0.55 9.01 7.24
CA VAL A 12 -1.04 8.80 5.87
C VAL A 12 -1.83 9.99 5.34
N SER A 13 -2.78 10.53 6.12
CA SER A 13 -3.65 11.61 5.67
C SER A 13 -2.87 12.91 5.46
N ASN A 14 -1.88 13.20 6.31
CA ASN A 14 -0.98 14.34 6.08
C ASN A 14 -0.15 14.14 4.79
N GLY A 15 0.42 12.96 4.59
CA GLY A 15 1.22 12.66 3.39
C GLY A 15 0.41 12.74 2.10
N ALA A 16 -0.80 12.15 2.08
CA ALA A 16 -1.68 12.16 0.91
C ALA A 16 -2.14 13.57 0.51
N GLN A 17 -2.52 14.40 1.50
CA GLN A 17 -2.88 15.80 1.25
C GLN A 17 -1.70 16.60 0.70
N LEU A 18 -0.52 16.46 1.31
CA LEU A 18 0.69 17.14 0.85
C LEU A 18 1.06 16.76 -0.60
N ILE A 19 0.98 15.47 -0.96
CA ILE A 19 1.26 15.01 -2.33
C ILE A 19 0.31 15.67 -3.33
N ILE A 20 -0.99 15.72 -3.01
CA ILE A 20 -2.00 16.34 -3.88
C ILE A 20 -1.73 17.83 -4.03
N ASP A 21 -1.47 18.54 -2.92
CA ASP A 21 -1.22 19.99 -2.94
C ASP A 21 0.04 20.32 -3.76
N GLU A 22 1.15 19.60 -3.55
CA GLU A 22 2.37 19.78 -4.34
C GLU A 22 2.18 19.46 -5.84
N ALA A 23 1.35 18.46 -6.17
CA ALA A 23 1.08 18.12 -7.56
C ALA A 23 0.28 19.24 -8.25
N ILE A 24 -0.74 19.79 -7.58
CA ILE A 24 -1.53 20.93 -8.07
C ILE A 24 -0.63 22.17 -8.27
N GLU A 25 0.26 22.45 -7.32
CA GLU A 25 1.22 23.56 -7.45
C GLU A 25 2.15 23.41 -8.66
N LYS A 26 2.47 22.16 -9.03
CA LYS A 26 3.28 21.83 -10.22
C LYS A 26 2.46 21.79 -11.52
N GLY A 27 1.14 22.00 -11.45
CA GLY A 27 0.25 22.10 -12.61
C GLY A 27 -0.57 20.84 -12.91
N SER A 28 -0.59 19.85 -12.03
CA SER A 28 -1.44 18.66 -12.17
C SER A 28 -2.92 19.02 -12.14
N ASN A 29 -3.70 18.38 -13.00
CA ASN A 29 -5.17 18.42 -12.96
C ASN A 29 -5.78 17.26 -12.16
N LEU A 30 -4.95 16.51 -11.43
CA LEU A 30 -5.27 15.32 -10.64
C LEU A 30 -5.61 14.06 -11.44
N HIS A 31 -6.10 14.17 -12.67
CA HIS A 31 -6.24 13.01 -13.57
C HIS A 31 -4.86 12.47 -13.99
N ASP A 32 -3.88 13.38 -14.09
CA ASP A 32 -2.47 13.09 -14.39
C ASP A 32 -1.61 12.91 -13.13
N LEU A 33 -2.20 12.73 -11.95
CA LEU A 33 -1.45 12.73 -10.67
C LEU A 33 -0.29 11.72 -10.62
N ALA A 34 -0.45 10.57 -11.28
CA ALA A 34 0.59 9.53 -11.37
C ALA A 34 1.85 9.98 -12.14
N ASP A 35 1.75 11.02 -12.98
CA ASP A 35 2.89 11.61 -13.68
C ASP A 35 3.71 12.55 -12.76
N TYR A 36 3.10 13.02 -11.67
CA TYR A 36 3.71 13.98 -10.73
C TYR A 36 4.23 13.33 -9.45
N ALA A 37 3.63 12.21 -9.04
CA ALA A 37 3.95 11.58 -7.75
C ALA A 37 3.89 10.05 -7.83
N VAL A 38 4.78 9.40 -7.07
CA VAL A 38 4.75 7.96 -6.79
C VAL A 38 4.87 7.76 -5.28
N VAL A 39 4.04 6.88 -4.72
CA VAL A 39 4.02 6.56 -3.29
C VAL A 39 4.59 5.16 -3.08
N GLN A 40 5.74 5.09 -2.40
CA GLN A 40 6.30 3.82 -1.96
C GLN A 40 5.85 3.52 -0.52
N ILE A 41 5.00 2.50 -0.37
CA ILE A 41 4.52 1.98 0.91
C ILE A 41 5.59 1.04 1.46
N ASN A 42 6.21 1.39 2.59
CA ASN A 42 7.22 0.58 3.24
C ASN A 42 6.58 -0.27 4.35
N ASP A 43 6.53 -1.60 4.12
CA ASP A 43 5.75 -2.54 4.94
C ASP A 43 4.25 -2.12 4.94
N THR A 44 3.46 -2.54 5.92
CA THR A 44 1.99 -2.38 5.94
C THR A 44 1.49 -1.14 6.70
N HIS A 45 2.38 -0.39 7.35
CA HIS A 45 1.99 0.76 8.17
C HIS A 45 1.29 1.90 7.39
N PRO A 46 1.71 2.24 6.16
CA PRO A 46 1.07 3.30 5.38
C PRO A 46 -0.03 2.81 4.43
N SER A 47 -0.49 1.55 4.50
CA SER A 47 -1.45 0.97 3.53
C SER A 47 -2.75 1.78 3.38
N MET A 48 -3.19 2.47 4.44
CA MET A 48 -4.36 3.36 4.38
C MET A 48 -4.20 4.54 3.40
N VAL A 49 -3.01 4.77 2.83
CA VAL A 49 -2.80 5.81 1.81
C VAL A 49 -3.59 5.54 0.53
N ILE A 50 -3.84 4.26 0.23
CA ILE A 50 -4.66 3.85 -0.92
C ILE A 50 -6.10 4.37 -0.75
N PRO A 51 -6.87 3.95 0.28
CA PRO A 51 -8.24 4.44 0.45
C PRO A 51 -8.31 5.94 0.77
N GLU A 52 -7.30 6.53 1.42
CA GLU A 52 -7.28 7.98 1.69
C GLU A 52 -7.08 8.83 0.42
N LEU A 53 -6.17 8.43 -0.48
CA LEU A 53 -6.02 9.12 -1.77
C LEU A 53 -7.29 9.00 -2.61
N ILE A 54 -7.90 7.81 -2.68
CA ILE A 54 -9.18 7.61 -3.37
C ILE A 54 -10.24 8.56 -2.81
N ARG A 55 -10.38 8.61 -1.48
CA ARG A 55 -11.33 9.52 -0.80
C ARG A 55 -11.08 10.98 -1.17
N LEU A 56 -9.83 11.43 -1.14
CA LEU A 56 -9.45 12.81 -1.41
C LEU A 56 -9.67 13.22 -2.87
N LEU A 57 -9.43 12.30 -3.82
CA LEU A 57 -9.68 12.51 -5.24
C LEU A 57 -11.19 12.56 -5.53
N THR A 58 -11.96 11.63 -4.96
CA THR A 58 -13.43 11.63 -5.12
C THR A 58 -14.09 12.86 -4.49
N ALA A 59 -13.60 13.31 -3.33
CA ALA A 59 -14.06 14.57 -2.73
C ALA A 59 -13.76 15.81 -3.60
N ARG A 60 -12.82 15.72 -4.54
CA ARG A 60 -12.46 16.77 -5.51
C ARG A 60 -13.15 16.60 -6.86
N GLY A 61 -14.07 15.63 -6.99
CA GLY A 61 -14.88 15.43 -8.19
C GLY A 61 -14.33 14.42 -9.19
N ILE A 62 -13.28 13.66 -8.85
CA ILE A 62 -12.83 12.52 -9.66
C ILE A 62 -13.75 11.32 -9.41
N GLU A 63 -14.24 10.70 -10.48
CA GLU A 63 -15.09 9.52 -10.37
C GLU A 63 -14.35 8.37 -9.66
N LEU A 64 -15.08 7.57 -8.87
CA LEU A 64 -14.47 6.54 -8.03
C LEU A 64 -13.61 5.55 -8.82
N ASP A 65 -14.08 5.10 -9.99
CA ASP A 65 -13.36 4.17 -10.86
C ASP A 65 -12.02 4.76 -11.33
N GLU A 66 -12.04 6.05 -11.68
CA GLU A 66 -10.87 6.78 -12.12
C GLU A 66 -9.90 7.03 -10.95
N ALA A 67 -10.41 7.43 -9.79
CA ALA A 67 -9.60 7.61 -8.58
C ALA A 67 -8.86 6.32 -8.19
N ILE A 68 -9.55 5.18 -8.24
CA ILE A 68 -8.93 3.86 -8.01
C ILE A 68 -7.85 3.57 -9.05
N SER A 69 -8.10 3.88 -10.33
CA SER A 69 -7.14 3.67 -11.41
C SER A 69 -5.86 4.49 -11.23
N ILE A 70 -6.01 5.79 -10.91
CA ILE A 70 -4.89 6.72 -10.63
C ILE A 70 -4.10 6.22 -9.42
N VAL A 71 -4.77 5.90 -8.32
CA VAL A 71 -4.07 5.43 -7.11
C VAL A 71 -3.34 4.11 -7.34
N ARG A 72 -3.92 3.21 -8.15
CA ARG A 72 -3.28 1.96 -8.53
C ARG A 72 -2.04 2.17 -9.39
N SER A 73 -2.02 3.18 -10.26
CA SER A 73 -0.87 3.45 -11.14
C SER A 73 0.28 4.20 -10.45
N MET A 74 0.02 4.82 -9.28
CA MET A 74 1.03 5.62 -8.56
C MET A 74 1.51 5.02 -7.25
N THR A 75 0.96 3.90 -6.76
CA THR A 75 1.37 3.29 -5.48
C THR A 75 2.16 1.99 -5.70
N ALA A 76 3.22 1.80 -4.91
CA ALA A 76 4.06 0.60 -4.91
C ALA A 76 4.33 0.14 -3.47
N TYR A 77 4.50 -1.17 -3.28
CA TYR A 77 4.63 -1.80 -1.97
C TYR A 77 5.97 -2.52 -1.82
N THR A 78 6.67 -2.26 -0.71
CA THR A 78 7.83 -3.05 -0.29
C THR A 78 7.46 -3.90 0.90
N ASN A 79 7.53 -5.22 0.75
CA ASN A 79 7.37 -6.15 1.85
C ASN A 79 8.72 -6.38 2.55
N HIS A 80 8.77 -6.18 3.87
CA HIS A 80 9.94 -6.50 4.70
C HIS A 80 9.75 -7.78 5.53
N THR A 81 8.53 -8.33 5.55
CA THR A 81 8.16 -9.51 6.33
C THR A 81 8.35 -10.77 5.50
N ILE A 82 8.82 -11.87 6.10
CA ILE A 82 8.88 -13.17 5.40
C ILE A 82 7.49 -13.81 5.46
N LEU A 83 7.04 -14.12 6.67
CA LEU A 83 5.87 -14.92 6.95
C LEU A 83 4.56 -14.16 6.69
N ALA A 84 3.72 -14.66 5.79
CA ALA A 84 2.46 -13.99 5.45
C ALA A 84 1.50 -13.88 6.64
N GLU A 85 1.55 -14.82 7.60
CA GLU A 85 0.73 -14.76 8.80
C GLU A 85 1.07 -13.58 9.72
N ALA A 86 2.29 -13.04 9.62
CA ALA A 86 2.75 -11.91 10.42
C ALA A 86 2.39 -10.54 9.80
N LEU A 87 1.79 -10.52 8.60
CA LEU A 87 1.32 -9.29 7.97
C LEU A 87 0.16 -8.68 8.77
N GLU A 88 0.16 -7.35 8.85
CA GLU A 88 -0.77 -6.59 9.68
C GLU A 88 -2.23 -6.80 9.23
N LYS A 89 -3.08 -7.06 10.22
CA LYS A 89 -4.53 -7.24 10.05
C LYS A 89 -5.26 -6.40 11.07
N TRP A 90 -6.28 -5.68 10.63
CA TRP A 90 -7.14 -4.90 11.52
C TRP A 90 -8.56 -5.45 11.54
N PRO A 91 -9.16 -5.69 12.71
CA PRO A 91 -10.61 -5.94 12.78
C PRO A 91 -11.36 -4.76 12.14
N LEU A 92 -12.34 -5.06 11.28
CA LEU A 92 -13.13 -4.03 10.60
C LEU A 92 -13.83 -3.10 11.59
N GLU A 93 -14.28 -3.63 12.74
CA GLU A 93 -14.85 -2.87 13.85
C GLU A 93 -13.91 -1.76 14.36
N PHE A 94 -12.61 -2.04 14.46
CA PHE A 94 -11.63 -1.06 14.93
C PHE A 94 -11.41 0.05 13.91
N LEU A 95 -11.42 -0.29 12.61
CA LEU A 95 -11.37 0.71 11.55
C LEU A 95 -12.66 1.53 11.50
N GLN A 96 -13.82 0.92 11.77
CA GLN A 96 -15.09 1.61 11.86
C GLN A 96 -15.12 2.61 13.03
N GLU A 97 -14.45 2.31 14.14
CA GLU A 97 -14.35 3.21 15.28
C GLU A 97 -13.41 4.41 15.00
N VAL A 98 -12.28 4.18 14.32
CA VAL A 98 -11.21 5.18 14.17
C VAL A 98 -11.28 5.96 12.85
N VAL A 99 -11.61 5.29 11.75
CA VAL A 99 -11.67 5.83 10.38
C VAL A 99 -12.94 5.41 9.64
N PRO A 100 -14.14 5.68 10.19
CA PRO A 100 -15.41 5.22 9.63
C PRO A 100 -15.64 5.65 8.17
N HIS A 101 -15.05 6.77 7.74
CA HIS A 101 -15.14 7.30 6.39
C HIS A 101 -14.26 6.57 5.36
N LEU A 102 -13.25 5.82 5.80
CA LEU A 102 -12.44 4.97 4.92
C LEU A 102 -13.03 3.57 4.74
N VAL A 103 -13.80 3.08 5.72
CA VAL A 103 -14.36 1.72 5.68
C VAL A 103 -15.21 1.46 4.42
N PRO A 104 -16.13 2.34 3.99
CA PRO A 104 -16.91 2.11 2.76
C PRO A 104 -16.03 1.98 1.51
N ILE A 105 -14.89 2.68 1.47
CA ILE A 105 -13.93 2.58 0.37
C ILE A 105 -13.24 1.22 0.43
N ILE A 106 -12.75 0.80 1.60
CA ILE A 106 -12.11 -0.51 1.79
C ILE A 106 -13.06 -1.65 1.43
N GLU A 107 -14.33 -1.58 1.84
CA GLU A 107 -15.36 -2.56 1.49
C GLU A 107 -15.64 -2.60 -0.02
N GLU A 108 -15.66 -1.44 -0.68
CA GLU A 108 -15.84 -1.36 -2.13
C GLU A 108 -14.63 -1.93 -2.89
N LEU A 109 -13.41 -1.69 -2.41
CA LEU A 109 -12.19 -2.31 -2.94
C LEU A 109 -12.26 -3.85 -2.79
N ASP A 110 -12.61 -4.35 -1.61
CA ASP A 110 -12.80 -5.78 -1.36
C ASP A 110 -13.90 -6.39 -2.25
N ARG A 111 -15.04 -5.70 -2.40
CA ARG A 111 -16.16 -6.16 -3.25
C ARG A 111 -15.72 -6.35 -4.70
N ARG A 112 -14.88 -5.45 -5.24
CA ARG A 112 -14.33 -5.56 -6.61
C ARG A 112 -13.38 -6.75 -6.73
N VAL A 113 -12.48 -6.94 -5.76
CA VAL A 113 -11.59 -8.11 -5.73
C VAL A 113 -12.41 -9.41 -5.70
N LYS A 114 -13.42 -9.50 -4.83
CA LYS A 114 -14.32 -10.67 -4.73
C LYS A 114 -15.13 -10.92 -6.01
N ALA A 115 -15.40 -9.88 -6.80
CA ALA A 115 -16.08 -10.03 -8.08
C ALA A 115 -15.20 -10.73 -9.11
N GLU A 116 -13.91 -10.40 -9.15
CA GLU A 116 -12.93 -10.91 -10.12
C GLU A 116 -12.26 -12.23 -9.69
N VAL A 117 -11.94 -12.36 -8.40
CA VAL A 117 -11.18 -13.49 -7.86
C VAL A 117 -11.97 -14.16 -6.74
N LYS A 118 -12.14 -15.49 -6.82
CA LYS A 118 -12.90 -16.28 -5.83
C LYS A 118 -12.03 -16.93 -4.75
N ASP A 119 -10.71 -16.88 -4.90
CA ASP A 119 -9.79 -17.45 -3.92
C ASP A 119 -9.83 -16.62 -2.62
N PRO A 120 -10.23 -17.18 -1.47
CA PRO A 120 -10.23 -16.48 -0.19
C PRO A 120 -8.83 -16.03 0.26
N ALA A 121 -7.75 -16.67 -0.22
CA ALA A 121 -6.38 -16.38 0.17
C ALA A 121 -5.89 -14.99 -0.26
N VAL A 122 -6.55 -14.35 -1.24
CA VAL A 122 -6.18 -13.02 -1.74
C VAL A 122 -7.15 -11.92 -1.35
N GLN A 123 -8.25 -12.24 -0.66
CA GLN A 123 -9.28 -11.24 -0.34
C GLN A 123 -8.78 -10.21 0.65
N ILE A 124 -9.25 -8.97 0.53
CA ILE A 124 -8.85 -7.88 1.43
C ILE A 124 -9.50 -8.06 2.80
N ILE A 125 -10.79 -8.45 2.82
CA ILE A 125 -11.54 -8.70 4.04
C ILE A 125 -11.85 -10.19 4.15
N ASP A 126 -11.33 -10.83 5.19
CA ASP A 126 -11.57 -12.25 5.44
C ASP A 126 -12.94 -12.53 6.09
N GLU A 127 -13.30 -13.82 6.17
CA GLU A 127 -14.57 -14.28 6.75
C GLU A 127 -14.76 -13.90 8.23
N SER A 128 -13.68 -13.58 8.93
CA SER A 128 -13.71 -13.11 10.32
C SER A 128 -13.81 -11.59 10.43
N GLY A 129 -14.01 -10.88 9.31
CA GLY A 129 -14.12 -9.43 9.28
C GLY A 129 -12.80 -8.71 9.59
N ARG A 130 -11.65 -9.31 9.24
CA ARG A 130 -10.34 -8.65 9.37
C ARG A 130 -9.88 -8.14 8.01
N VAL A 131 -9.39 -6.92 7.99
CA VAL A 131 -8.78 -6.26 6.83
C VAL A 131 -7.29 -6.60 6.78
N HIS A 132 -6.86 -7.27 5.72
CA HIS A 132 -5.47 -7.63 5.46
C HIS A 132 -4.79 -6.50 4.70
N MET A 133 -4.00 -5.69 5.39
CA MET A 133 -3.46 -4.44 4.84
C MET A 133 -2.56 -4.69 3.63
N ALA A 134 -1.70 -5.71 3.70
CA ALA A 134 -0.84 -6.12 2.59
C ALA A 134 -1.63 -6.60 1.37
N HIS A 135 -2.80 -7.21 1.54
CA HIS A 135 -3.60 -7.69 0.41
C HIS A 135 -4.13 -6.50 -0.40
N MET A 136 -4.58 -5.44 0.30
CA MET A 136 -4.98 -4.19 -0.33
C MET A 136 -3.82 -3.55 -1.09
N ASP A 137 -2.62 -3.51 -0.49
CA ASP A 137 -1.43 -2.95 -1.14
C ASP A 137 -1.04 -3.71 -2.42
N ILE A 138 -1.17 -5.04 -2.43
CA ILE A 138 -0.83 -5.86 -3.59
C ILE A 138 -1.87 -5.72 -4.71
N HIS A 139 -3.17 -5.68 -4.38
CA HIS A 139 -4.22 -5.49 -5.38
C HIS A 139 -4.16 -4.10 -6.01
N TYR A 140 -4.01 -3.07 -5.18
CA TYR A 140 -4.14 -1.67 -5.57
C TYR A 140 -2.83 -0.91 -5.66
N GLY A 141 -1.69 -1.60 -5.70
CA GLY A 141 -0.40 -1.06 -6.15
C GLY A 141 0.05 -1.65 -7.49
N TYR A 142 0.94 -0.95 -8.20
CA TYR A 142 1.49 -1.40 -9.48
C TYR A 142 2.78 -2.24 -9.35
N SER A 143 3.46 -2.19 -8.20
CA SER A 143 4.71 -2.90 -7.96
C SER A 143 4.76 -3.46 -6.55
N VAL A 144 5.26 -4.69 -6.41
CA VAL A 144 5.53 -5.35 -5.12
C VAL A 144 6.98 -5.79 -5.12
N ASN A 145 7.79 -5.31 -4.18
CA ASN A 145 9.20 -5.71 -4.10
C ASN A 145 9.59 -6.34 -2.76
N GLY A 146 10.44 -7.36 -2.84
CA GLY A 146 11.20 -7.87 -1.69
C GLY A 146 12.53 -7.14 -1.53
N VAL A 147 13.24 -7.47 -0.45
CA VAL A 147 14.41 -6.71 0.04
C VAL A 147 15.74 -7.46 -0.04
N ALA A 148 15.69 -8.70 -0.49
CA ALA A 148 16.82 -9.53 -0.87
C ALA A 148 16.36 -10.57 -1.92
N ALA A 149 17.29 -11.09 -2.72
CA ALA A 149 16.96 -12.07 -3.76
C ALA A 149 16.24 -13.30 -3.18
N LEU A 150 16.81 -13.94 -2.15
CA LEU A 150 16.19 -15.09 -1.50
C LEU A 150 14.84 -14.75 -0.85
N HIS A 151 14.74 -13.59 -0.19
CA HIS A 151 13.49 -13.12 0.39
C HIS A 151 12.39 -13.02 -0.67
N THR A 152 12.71 -12.45 -1.83
CA THR A 152 11.75 -12.28 -2.93
C THR A 152 11.33 -13.62 -3.53
N GLU A 153 12.24 -14.58 -3.65
CA GLU A 153 11.91 -15.93 -4.11
C GLU A 153 10.98 -16.65 -3.14
N ILE A 154 11.14 -16.46 -1.83
CA ILE A 154 10.21 -17.01 -0.84
C ILE A 154 8.81 -16.40 -1.01
N LEU A 155 8.71 -15.08 -1.21
CA LEU A 155 7.42 -14.43 -1.46
C LEU A 155 6.72 -14.99 -2.69
N LYS A 156 7.45 -15.15 -3.81
CA LYS A 156 6.87 -15.63 -5.07
C LYS A 156 6.45 -17.09 -5.02
N ASN A 157 7.24 -17.93 -4.36
CA ASN A 157 7.08 -19.38 -4.43
C ASN A 157 6.30 -19.98 -3.26
N SER A 158 6.14 -19.27 -2.14
CA SER A 158 5.33 -19.73 -1.00
C SER A 158 4.40 -18.64 -0.45
N GLU A 159 4.94 -17.61 0.20
CA GLU A 159 4.19 -16.77 1.15
C GLU A 159 3.12 -15.90 0.46
N LEU A 160 3.44 -15.36 -0.72
CA LEU A 160 2.53 -14.55 -1.53
C LEU A 160 2.28 -15.22 -2.89
N LYS A 161 2.38 -16.55 -2.95
CA LYS A 161 2.24 -17.30 -4.20
C LYS A 161 0.88 -17.05 -4.87
N ALA A 162 -0.20 -17.04 -4.11
CA ALA A 162 -1.54 -16.79 -4.65
C ALA A 162 -1.64 -15.42 -5.35
N PHE A 163 -0.99 -14.39 -4.79
CA PHE A 163 -0.88 -13.08 -5.44
C PHE A 163 0.06 -13.08 -6.65
N TYR A 164 1.18 -13.80 -6.57
CA TYR A 164 2.11 -13.91 -7.68
C TYR A 164 1.49 -14.61 -8.88
N ASP A 165 0.65 -15.63 -8.65
CA ASP A 165 -0.09 -16.31 -9.72
C ASP A 165 -1.08 -15.37 -10.44
N LEU A 166 -1.61 -14.35 -9.74
CA LEU A 166 -2.52 -13.34 -10.31
C LEU A 166 -1.76 -12.19 -11.01
N TYR A 167 -0.66 -11.74 -10.41
CA TYR A 167 0.05 -10.52 -10.82
C TYR A 167 1.56 -10.74 -10.95
N PRO A 168 2.01 -11.71 -11.77
CA PRO A 168 3.43 -12.06 -11.84
C PRO A 168 4.32 -10.86 -12.23
N GLU A 169 3.79 -9.93 -13.03
CA GLU A 169 4.48 -8.73 -13.51
C GLU A 169 4.78 -7.71 -12.41
N LYS A 170 4.04 -7.72 -11.30
CA LYS A 170 4.23 -6.76 -10.20
C LYS A 170 5.47 -7.08 -9.35
N PHE A 171 5.86 -8.36 -9.25
CA PHE A 171 6.81 -8.82 -8.24
C PHE A 171 8.28 -8.70 -8.67
N ASN A 172 9.07 -7.91 -7.93
CA ASN A 172 10.47 -7.62 -8.28
C ASN A 172 11.49 -7.57 -7.11
N ASN A 173 12.77 -7.72 -7.49
CA ASN A 173 14.02 -7.57 -6.71
C ASN A 173 14.41 -6.13 -6.33
N LYS A 174 14.53 -5.74 -5.05
CA LYS A 174 15.35 -4.58 -4.62
C LYS A 174 16.16 -4.90 -3.36
N THR A 175 17.39 -5.40 -3.54
CA THR A 175 18.29 -5.70 -2.41
C THR A 175 18.60 -4.45 -1.59
N ASN A 176 18.42 -4.53 -0.27
CA ASN A 176 18.71 -3.43 0.65
C ASN A 176 20.16 -2.94 0.56
N GLY A 177 20.37 -1.68 0.90
CA GLY A 177 21.68 -1.04 0.97
C GLY A 177 21.81 -0.14 2.19
N ILE A 178 23.05 0.24 2.51
CA ILE A 178 23.37 1.17 3.58
C ILE A 178 24.10 2.39 3.01
N THR A 179 23.86 3.57 3.58
CA THR A 179 24.54 4.79 3.15
C THR A 179 26.00 4.81 3.61
N PHE A 180 26.94 4.84 2.65
CA PHE A 180 28.38 4.90 2.95
C PHE A 180 28.78 6.22 3.64
N ARG A 181 28.00 7.30 3.49
CA ARG A 181 28.30 8.57 4.18
C ARG A 181 28.27 8.40 5.69
N ARG A 182 27.30 7.65 6.22
CA ARG A 182 27.23 7.35 7.67
C ARG A 182 28.12 6.17 8.05
N TRP A 183 28.00 5.06 7.32
CA TRP A 183 28.55 3.77 7.74
C TRP A 183 29.99 3.50 7.30
N LEU A 184 30.58 4.38 6.49
CA LEU A 184 31.99 4.33 6.13
C LEU A 184 32.66 5.66 6.48
N MET A 185 32.26 6.76 5.82
CA MET A 185 32.97 8.05 5.94
C MET A 185 32.89 8.67 7.33
N HIS A 186 31.71 8.66 7.97
CA HIS A 186 31.54 9.19 9.32
C HIS A 186 31.98 8.19 10.39
N ALA A 187 31.59 6.91 10.25
CA ALA A 187 31.89 5.88 11.23
C ALA A 187 33.39 5.53 11.30
N ASN A 188 34.10 5.58 10.17
CA ASN A 188 35.52 5.29 10.10
C ASN A 188 36.26 6.26 9.15
N PRO A 189 36.53 7.51 9.57
CA PRO A 189 37.13 8.53 8.71
C PRO A 189 38.55 8.23 8.21
N SER A 190 39.24 7.24 8.80
CA SER A 190 40.63 6.88 8.47
C SER A 190 40.77 5.73 7.47
N LEU A 191 39.69 5.02 7.15
CA LEU A 191 39.66 3.95 6.14
C LEU A 191 39.40 4.54 4.75
#